data_AF-A0A958QE83-F1
#
_entry.id   AF-A0A958QE83-F1
#
_cell.length_a   1.000
_cell.length_b   1.000
_cell.length_c   1.000
_cell.angle_alpha   90.00
_cell.angle_beta   90.00
_cell.angle_gamma   90.00
#
_symmetry.space_group_name_H-M   'P 1'
#
loop_
_entity.id
_entity.type
_entity.pdbx_description
1 polymer ?
#
loop_
_entity_poly.entity_id
_entity_poly.type
_entity_poly.pdbx_seq_one_letter_code
_entity_poly.pdbx_strand_id
1 'polypeptide(L)'
;MDPNVKNFLIVNGIVVLALVFYFLKRRNNQPTVLKMKKSAGSKVAAVSQSVPEPQEAILNGERPKGRDLNVIFVFNGHPFDAYEALGLPAGSPMPAVKRAYEDSVKKVNADSREFIDKAYESICRKTGSGH
;
A
#
# COMPACT_ATOMS: atom_id res chain seq x y z
N MET A 1 -49.81 -19.75 -21.41
CA MET A 1 -49.18 -18.84 -20.43
C MET A 1 -50.03 -17.60 -20.31
N ASP A 2 -50.65 -17.43 -19.16
CA ASP A 2 -51.58 -16.32 -18.91
C ASP A 2 -50.87 -14.97 -19.03
N PRO A 3 -51.55 -13.96 -19.59
CA PRO A 3 -50.98 -12.62 -19.75
C PRO A 3 -50.53 -12.01 -18.41
N ASN A 4 -51.21 -12.36 -17.32
CA ASN A 4 -50.86 -11.93 -15.97
C ASN A 4 -49.52 -12.51 -15.49
N VAL A 5 -49.23 -13.76 -15.83
CA VAL A 5 -47.96 -14.43 -15.47
C VAL A 5 -46.80 -13.83 -16.26
N LYS A 6 -47.01 -13.49 -17.54
CA LYS A 6 -46.00 -12.82 -18.37
C LYS A 6 -45.66 -11.43 -17.83
N ASN A 7 -46.68 -10.64 -17.48
CA ASN A 7 -46.47 -9.30 -16.91
C ASN A 7 -45.75 -9.35 -15.57
N PHE A 8 -46.09 -10.31 -14.70
CA PHE A 8 -45.39 -10.52 -13.43
C PHE A 8 -43.91 -10.85 -13.63
N LEU A 9 -43.59 -11.72 -14.58
CA LEU A 9 -42.21 -12.10 -14.92
C LEU A 9 -41.40 -10.93 -15.50
N ILE A 10 -42.03 -10.13 -16.37
CA ILE A 10 -41.39 -8.96 -16.99
C ILE A 10 -41.10 -7.88 -15.94
N VAL A 11 -42.08 -7.56 -15.08
CA VAL A 11 -41.92 -6.53 -14.04
C VAL A 11 -40.82 -6.92 -13.06
N ASN A 12 -40.82 -8.16 -12.56
CA ASN A 12 -39.78 -8.62 -11.64
C ASN A 12 -38.40 -8.68 -12.31
N GLY A 13 -38.33 -9.09 -13.58
CA GLY A 13 -37.10 -9.06 -14.36
C GLY A 13 -36.51 -7.66 -14.47
N ILE A 14 -37.34 -6.65 -14.74
CA ILE A 14 -36.92 -5.25 -14.82
C ILE A 14 -36.41 -4.75 -13.46
N VAL A 15 -37.10 -5.09 -12.36
CA VAL A 15 -36.69 -4.68 -11.00
C VAL A 15 -35.32 -5.26 -10.61
N VAL A 16 -35.10 -6.55 -10.87
CA VAL A 16 -33.81 -7.20 -10.60
C VAL A 16 -32.70 -6.58 -11.44
N LEU A 17 -32.95 -6.34 -12.72
CA LEU A 17 -31.97 -5.75 -13.63
C LEU A 17 -31.63 -4.31 -13.24
N ALA A 18 -32.63 -3.52 -12.81
CA ALA A 18 -32.44 -2.17 -12.27
C ALA A 18 -31.60 -2.18 -10.99
N LEU A 19 -31.82 -3.13 -10.08
CA LEU A 19 -31.02 -3.28 -8.86
C LEU A 19 -29.57 -3.64 -9.18
N VAL A 20 -29.34 -4.60 -10.07
CA VAL A 20 -27.98 -4.98 -10.50
C VAL A 20 -27.26 -3.78 -11.11
N PHE A 21 -27.91 -3.04 -11.99
CA PHE A 21 -27.33 -1.85 -12.61
C PHE A 21 -27.04 -0.73 -11.59
N TYR A 22 -27.94 -0.54 -10.61
CA TYR A 22 -27.74 0.41 -9.52
C TYR A 22 -26.51 0.06 -8.67
N PHE A 23 -26.34 -1.21 -8.30
CA PHE A 23 -25.18 -1.65 -7.52
C PHE A 23 -23.85 -1.58 -8.30
N LEU A 24 -23.88 -1.88 -9.60
CA LEU A 24 -22.70 -1.73 -10.47
C LEU A 24 -22.27 -0.26 -10.58
N LYS A 25 -23.23 0.66 -10.74
CA LYS A 25 -22.95 2.10 -10.80
C LYS A 25 -22.48 2.67 -9.45
N ARG A 26 -22.95 2.11 -8.34
CA ARG A 26 -22.56 2.53 -6.98
C ARG A 26 -21.11 2.17 -6.64
N ARG A 27 -20.46 1.28 -7.39
CA ARG A 27 -19.10 0.79 -7.10
C ARG A 27 -17.97 1.80 -7.40
N ASN A 28 -18.28 3.07 -7.61
CA ASN A 28 -17.29 4.13 -7.75
C ASN A 28 -16.87 4.64 -6.35
N ASN A 29 -16.16 3.78 -5.61
CA ASN A 29 -15.59 4.10 -4.31
C ASN A 29 -14.41 5.04 -4.51
N GLN A 30 -14.64 6.34 -4.38
CA GLN A 30 -13.54 7.29 -4.27
C GLN A 30 -12.76 6.97 -2.97
N PRO A 31 -11.42 6.90 -3.03
CA PRO A 31 -10.62 6.72 -1.82
C PRO A 31 -10.88 7.90 -0.89
N THR A 32 -11.25 7.59 0.35
CA THR A 32 -11.50 8.59 1.39
C THR A 32 -10.18 9.30 1.70
N VAL A 33 -9.98 10.50 1.15
CA VAL A 33 -8.78 11.30 1.41
C VAL A 33 -8.87 11.85 2.84
N LEU A 34 -8.09 11.26 3.74
CA LEU A 34 -7.94 11.75 5.11
C LEU A 34 -7.29 13.13 5.09
N LYS A 35 -8.06 14.18 5.38
CA LYS A 35 -7.53 15.54 5.57
C LYS A 35 -6.74 15.57 6.87
N MET A 36 -5.44 15.28 6.82
CA MET A 36 -4.54 15.54 7.93
C MET A 36 -4.43 17.05 8.12
N LYS A 37 -5.05 17.58 9.17
CA LYS A 37 -4.73 18.93 9.65
C LYS A 37 -3.25 18.91 10.03
N LYS A 38 -2.42 19.66 9.29
CA LYS A 38 -1.04 19.95 9.71
C LYS A 38 -1.11 20.57 11.10
N SER A 39 -0.70 19.81 12.11
CA SER A 39 -0.37 20.36 13.42
C SER A 39 0.88 21.22 13.22
N ALA A 40 0.67 22.51 12.99
CA ALA A 40 1.69 23.51 13.17
C ALA A 40 1.88 23.67 14.68
N GLY A 41 2.88 23.01 15.25
CA GLY A 41 3.11 23.12 16.69
C GLY A 41 4.00 22.04 17.28
N SER A 42 5.28 22.03 16.93
CA SER A 42 6.31 21.73 17.94
C SER A 42 7.48 22.67 17.73
N LYS A 43 7.32 23.88 18.26
CA LYS A 43 8.44 24.72 18.69
C LYS A 43 8.98 24.07 19.96
N VAL A 44 10.07 23.31 19.85
CA VAL A 44 10.97 23.07 20.98
C VAL A 44 12.37 23.39 20.49
N ALA A 45 13.05 24.20 21.29
CA ALA A 45 14.22 24.97 20.98
C ALA A 45 15.51 24.12 20.93
N ALA A 46 16.40 24.56 20.03
CA ALA A 46 17.86 24.69 20.18
C ALA A 46 18.66 23.52 20.79
N VAL A 47 19.48 22.85 19.98
CA VAL A 47 20.96 22.83 20.10
C VAL A 47 21.57 22.57 18.70
N SER A 48 22.55 23.40 18.34
CA SER A 48 23.33 23.44 17.11
C SER A 48 24.05 22.13 16.75
N GLN A 49 24.07 21.80 15.45
CA GLN A 49 25.33 21.61 14.72
C GLN A 49 25.09 21.70 13.20
N SER A 50 25.83 22.62 12.59
CA SER A 50 25.86 23.00 11.19
C SER A 50 26.53 21.95 10.30
N VAL A 51 25.87 21.55 9.21
CA VAL A 51 26.54 20.97 8.03
C VAL A 51 25.95 21.65 6.79
N PRO A 52 26.79 22.25 5.92
CA PRO A 52 26.33 23.04 4.80
C PRO A 52 25.79 22.17 3.66
N GLU A 53 24.63 22.63 3.20
CA GLU A 53 23.90 22.35 1.97
C GLU A 53 24.76 22.57 0.71
N PRO A 54 24.70 21.66 -0.28
CA PRO A 54 24.80 22.05 -1.68
C PRO A 54 23.38 22.13 -2.24
N GLN A 55 22.89 23.36 -2.39
CA GLN A 55 21.90 23.69 -3.41
C GLN A 55 22.57 23.39 -4.74
N GLU A 56 21.92 22.63 -5.61
CA GLU A 56 21.57 23.06 -6.98
C GLU A 56 20.79 21.92 -7.69
N ALA A 57 19.82 22.34 -8.50
CA ALA A 57 18.96 21.56 -9.40
C ALA A 57 17.68 20.90 -8.82
N ILE A 58 16.76 21.72 -8.30
CA ILE A 58 15.32 21.47 -8.48
C ILE A 58 14.83 22.32 -9.64
N LEU A 59 15.16 21.90 -10.87
CA LEU A 59 14.56 22.37 -12.11
C LEU A 59 14.06 21.15 -12.88
N ASN A 60 12.86 20.69 -12.53
CA ASN A 60 11.84 20.21 -13.46
C ASN A 60 10.58 19.86 -12.67
N GLY A 61 9.50 20.59 -12.99
CA GLY A 61 8.20 20.56 -12.33
C GLY A 61 7.40 19.29 -12.58
N GLU A 62 7.92 18.14 -12.16
CA GLU A 62 7.12 16.95 -11.90
C GLU A 62 7.23 16.65 -10.41
N ARG A 63 6.16 16.92 -9.65
CA ARG A 63 6.03 16.31 -8.32
C ARG A 63 6.22 14.80 -8.53
N PRO A 64 7.16 14.12 -7.85
CA PRO A 64 7.26 12.68 -7.99
C PRO A 64 5.88 12.13 -7.66
N LYS A 65 5.24 11.55 -8.67
CA LYS A 65 4.03 10.73 -8.54
C LYS A 65 4.27 9.89 -7.30
N GLY A 66 3.54 10.18 -6.22
CA GLY A 66 3.94 9.79 -4.85
C GLY A 66 4.44 8.36 -4.86
N ARG A 67 5.76 8.16 -4.69
CA ARG A 67 6.34 6.82 -4.82
C ARG A 67 5.87 6.07 -3.60
N ASP A 68 4.96 5.13 -3.81
CA ASP A 68 4.54 4.21 -2.76
C ASP A 68 5.81 3.52 -2.26
N LEU A 69 6.20 3.80 -1.02
CA LEU A 69 7.39 3.23 -0.41
C LEU A 69 7.17 1.77 -0.05
N ASN A 70 5.91 1.38 0.15
CA ASN A 70 5.49 0.01 0.49
C ASN A 70 5.87 -0.99 -0.61
N VAL A 71 6.33 -2.17 -0.19
CA VAL A 71 6.63 -3.27 -1.11
C VAL A 71 5.63 -4.37 -0.82
N ILE A 72 4.77 -4.68 -1.78
CA ILE A 72 3.80 -5.76 -1.65
C ILE A 72 4.35 -7.00 -2.35
N PHE A 73 4.29 -8.15 -1.67
CA PHE A 73 4.60 -9.46 -2.24
C PHE A 73 3.43 -10.42 -2.02
N VAL A 74 3.36 -11.48 -2.81
CA VAL A 74 2.31 -12.50 -2.70
C VAL A 74 2.91 -13.77 -2.12
N PHE A 75 2.28 -14.31 -1.09
CA PHE A 75 2.64 -15.58 -0.47
C PHE A 75 1.37 -16.40 -0.23
N ASN A 76 1.36 -17.67 -0.66
CA ASN A 76 0.17 -18.53 -0.61
C ASN A 76 -1.10 -17.90 -1.19
N GLY A 77 -0.96 -17.09 -2.25
CA GLY A 77 -2.09 -16.40 -2.91
C GLY A 77 -2.59 -15.14 -2.20
N HIS A 78 -1.98 -14.75 -1.08
CA HIS A 78 -2.36 -13.54 -0.33
C HIS A 78 -1.30 -12.44 -0.47
N PRO A 79 -1.70 -11.17 -0.67
CA PRO A 79 -0.78 -10.04 -0.70
C PRO A 79 -0.40 -9.61 0.72
N PHE A 80 0.88 -9.33 0.93
CA PHE A 80 1.45 -8.87 2.20
C PHE A 80 2.43 -7.71 1.97
N ASP A 81 2.53 -6.82 2.95
CA ASP A 81 3.56 -5.78 2.97
C ASP A 81 4.87 -6.34 3.54
N ALA A 82 5.96 -6.20 2.77
CA ALA A 82 7.27 -6.73 3.13
C ALA A 82 7.93 -6.01 4.31
N TYR A 83 7.70 -4.71 4.46
CA TYR A 83 8.25 -3.96 5.59
C TYR A 83 7.51 -4.34 6.87
N GLU A 84 6.18 -4.52 6.80
CA GLU A 84 5.38 -4.98 7.94
C GLU A 84 5.73 -6.41 8.35
N ALA A 85 5.95 -7.30 7.38
CA ALA A 85 6.41 -8.68 7.63
C ALA A 85 7.74 -8.73 8.40
N LEU A 86 8.61 -7.73 8.23
CA LEU A 86 9.87 -7.58 8.96
C LEU A 86 9.78 -6.66 10.19
N GLY A 87 8.59 -6.12 10.49
CA GLY A 87 8.37 -5.21 11.61
C GLY A 87 9.04 -3.83 11.46
N LEU A 88 9.23 -3.37 10.23
CA LEU A 88 9.88 -2.09 9.90
C LEU A 88 8.89 -1.10 9.28
N PRO A 89 9.13 0.22 9.42
CA PRO A 89 8.38 1.21 8.67
C PRO A 89 8.75 1.17 7.17
N ALA A 90 7.79 1.50 6.31
CA ALA A 90 8.00 1.54 4.86
C ALA A 90 9.11 2.52 4.47
N GLY A 91 9.96 2.11 3.53
CA GLY A 91 11.12 2.90 3.10
C GLY A 91 12.30 2.87 4.07
N SER A 92 12.31 1.96 5.06
CA SER A 92 13.48 1.75 5.92
C SER A 92 14.75 1.47 5.09
N PRO A 93 15.91 1.98 5.53
CA PRO A 93 17.15 1.83 4.78
C PRO A 93 17.61 0.37 4.76
N MET A 94 18.28 -0.04 3.68
CA MET A 94 18.67 -1.44 3.45
C MET A 94 19.48 -2.09 4.61
N PRO A 95 20.39 -1.39 5.31
CA PRO A 95 21.06 -1.94 6.48
C PRO A 95 20.11 -2.31 7.63
N ALA A 96 19.02 -1.55 7.83
CA ALA A 96 18.02 -1.86 8.85
C ALA A 96 17.18 -3.09 8.45
N VAL A 97 16.82 -3.18 7.17
CA VAL A 97 16.12 -4.34 6.60
C VAL A 97 16.93 -5.62 6.79
N LYS A 98 18.24 -5.58 6.51
CA LYS A 98 19.13 -6.73 6.68
C LYS A 98 19.20 -7.20 8.13
N ARG A 99 19.34 -6.27 9.10
CA ARG A 99 19.34 -6.61 10.53
C ARG A 99 18.02 -7.25 10.97
N ALA A 100 16.90 -6.65 10.58
CA ALA A 100 15.58 -7.18 10.92
C ALA A 100 15.34 -8.58 10.32
N TYR A 101 15.82 -8.83 9.11
CA TYR A 101 15.80 -10.15 8.48
C TYR A 101 16.61 -11.17 9.29
N GLU A 102 17.86 -10.87 9.62
CA GLU A 102 18.73 -11.76 10.41
C GLU A 102 18.13 -12.08 11.78
N ASP A 103 17.51 -11.10 12.44
CA ASP A 103 16.84 -11.30 13.72
C ASP A 103 15.54 -12.10 13.60
N SER A 104 14.81 -11.94 12.50
CA SER A 104 13.58 -12.69 12.24
C SER A 104 13.88 -14.16 11.98
N VAL A 105 14.86 -14.47 11.13
CA VAL A 105 15.26 -15.85 10.77
C VAL A 105 15.69 -16.67 12.00
N LYS A 106 16.27 -16.02 13.02
CA LYS A 106 16.64 -16.66 14.29
C LYS A 106 15.42 -17.01 15.16
N LYS A 107 14.33 -16.25 15.06
CA LYS A 107 13.14 -16.36 15.91
C LYS A 107 12.06 -17.24 15.31
N VAL A 108 11.98 -17.34 13.98
CA VAL A 108 10.90 -18.06 13.29
C VAL A 108 11.16 -19.55 13.11
N ASN A 109 10.07 -20.32 13.10
CA ASN A 109 10.04 -21.74 12.75
C ASN A 109 10.40 -21.95 11.27
N ALA A 110 10.82 -23.17 10.92
CA ALA A 110 11.26 -23.53 9.58
C ALA A 110 10.23 -23.16 8.48
N ASP A 111 8.95 -23.45 8.73
CA ASP A 111 7.86 -23.21 7.76
C ASP A 111 7.62 -21.71 7.49
N SER A 112 7.94 -20.84 8.43
CA SER A 112 7.77 -19.40 8.29
C SER A 112 9.01 -18.70 7.70
N ARG A 113 10.11 -19.43 7.48
CA ARG A 113 11.33 -18.84 6.89
C ARG A 113 11.10 -18.42 5.44
N GLU A 114 10.41 -19.24 4.66
CA GLU A 114 10.12 -18.92 3.26
C GLU A 114 9.35 -17.60 3.11
N PHE A 115 8.44 -17.32 4.04
CA PHE A 115 7.70 -16.06 4.08
C PHE A 115 8.62 -14.85 4.33
N ILE A 116 9.52 -14.98 5.32
CA ILE A 116 10.49 -13.93 5.68
C ILE A 116 11.51 -13.71 4.55
N ASP A 117 11.95 -14.78 3.91
CA ASP A 117 12.83 -14.73 2.74
C ASP A 117 12.16 -13.99 1.58
N LYS A 118 10.89 -14.29 1.30
CA LYS A 118 10.11 -13.61 0.26
C LYS A 118 9.91 -12.13 0.55
N ALA A 119 9.66 -11.76 1.80
CA ALA A 119 9.59 -10.36 2.21
C ALA A 119 10.92 -9.64 1.93
N TYR A 120 12.05 -10.21 2.37
CA TYR A 120 13.37 -9.64 2.16
C TYR A 120 13.74 -9.51 0.66
N GLU A 121 13.50 -10.58 -0.11
CA GLU A 121 13.74 -10.63 -1.56
C GLU A 121 12.98 -9.52 -2.30
N SER A 122 11.72 -9.30 -1.95
CA SER A 122 10.88 -8.29 -2.60
C SER A 122 11.41 -6.87 -2.37
N ILE A 123 11.91 -6.56 -1.16
CA ILE A 123 12.52 -5.27 -0.83
C ILE A 123 13.82 -5.09 -1.63
N CYS A 124 14.67 -6.12 -1.66
CA CYS A 124 15.92 -6.10 -2.45
C CYS A 124 15.64 -5.79 -3.92
N ARG A 125 14.65 -6.46 -4.52
CA ARG A 125 14.28 -6.27 -5.93
C ARG A 125 13.82 -4.84 -6.20
N LYS A 126 13.00 -4.27 -5.31
CA LYS A 126 12.52 -2.90 -5.46
C LYS A 126 13.65 -1.87 -5.35
N THR A 127 14.56 -2.05 -4.39
CA THR A 127 15.70 -1.13 -4.20
C THR A 127 16.75 -1.27 -5.29
N GLY A 128 16.99 -2.48 -5.81
CA GLY A 128 17.96 -2.74 -6.88
C GLY A 128 17.47 -2.40 -8.28
N SER A 129 16.15 -2.42 -8.53
CA SER A 129 15.55 -2.13 -9.84
C SER A 129 15.33 -0.62 -10.10
N GLY A 130 15.85 0.25 -9.22
CA GLY A 130 15.74 1.71 -9.32
C GLY A 130 16.96 2.40 -9.93
N HIS A 131 17.80 1.68 -10.67
CA HIS A 131 18.88 2.25 -11.49
C HIS A 131 18.50 2.22 -12.97
#